data_AF-A0A1H6ILH5-F1
#
_entry.id   AF-A0A1H6ILH5-F1
#
_cell.length_a   1.000
_cell.length_b   1.000
_cell.length_c   1.000
_cell.angle_alpha   90.00
_cell.angle_beta   90.00
_cell.angle_gamma   90.00
#
_symmetry.space_group_name_H-M   'P 1'
#
loop_
_entity.id
_entity.type
_entity.pdbx_description
1 polymer ?
#
loop_
_entity_poly.entity_id
_entity_poly.type
_entity_poly.pdbx_seq_one_letter_code
_entity_poly.pdbx_strand_id
1 'polypeptide(L)'
;MEIIFEIIAELITGTISEASKSSKVPKPIRYILIALIILFYTAFFAAIFFIGFLVMKDKTVGGIVIIAFGLLMLILCIRKFRKTYLNRK
;
A
#
# COMPACT_ATOMS: atom_id res chain seq x y z
N MET A 1 4.66 -15.71 -19.06
CA MET A 1 3.44 -15.00 -18.65
C MET A 1 3.64 -14.14 -17.41
N GLU A 2 4.42 -14.58 -16.41
CA GLU A 2 4.78 -13.75 -15.23
C GLU A 2 5.39 -12.39 -15.58
N ILE A 3 6.39 -12.36 -16.47
CA ILE A 3 7.09 -11.12 -16.86
C ILE A 3 6.14 -10.06 -17.43
N ILE A 4 5.15 -10.48 -18.23
CA ILE A 4 4.16 -9.56 -18.82
C ILE A 4 3.28 -8.97 -17.71
N PHE A 5 2.87 -9.78 -16.74
CA PHE A 5 2.05 -9.34 -15.62
C PHE A 5 2.80 -8.39 -14.68
N GLU A 6 4.08 -8.67 -14.43
CA GLU A 6 4.97 -7.84 -13.63
C GLU A 6 5.17 -6.45 -14.27
N ILE A 7 5.44 -6.41 -15.58
CA ILE A 7 5.55 -5.15 -16.33
C ILE A 7 4.25 -4.35 -16.27
N ILE A 8 3.10 -4.99 -16.44
CA ILE A 8 1.80 -4.31 -16.37
C ILE A 8 1.54 -3.78 -14.96
N ALA A 9 1.81 -4.58 -13.93
CA ALA A 9 1.63 -4.18 -12.54
C ALA A 9 2.55 -3.00 -12.16
N GLU A 10 3.80 -3.04 -12.58
CA GLU A 10 4.77 -1.96 -12.36
C GLU A 10 4.37 -0.69 -13.12
N LEU A 11 3.94 -0.82 -14.38
CA LEU A 11 3.48 0.31 -15.18
C LEU A 11 2.27 0.99 -14.52
N ILE A 12 1.28 0.21 -14.07
CA ILE A 12 0.06 0.76 -13.45
C ILE A 12 0.40 1.41 -12.11
N THR A 13 1.10 0.71 -11.22
CA THR A 13 1.40 1.20 -9.87
C THR A 13 2.38 2.39 -9.90
N GLY A 14 3.39 2.33 -10.77
CA GLY A 14 4.35 3.42 -11.00
C GLY A 14 3.67 4.67 -11.56
N THR A 15 2.86 4.52 -12.61
CA THR A 15 2.15 5.65 -13.23
C THR A 15 1.15 6.29 -12.28
N ILE A 16 0.38 5.52 -11.52
CA ILE A 16 -0.57 6.04 -10.52
C ILE A 16 0.17 6.81 -9.41
N SER A 17 1.30 6.29 -8.95
CA SER A 17 2.15 6.92 -7.91
C SER A 17 2.77 8.24 -8.40
N GLU A 18 3.19 8.35 -9.66
CA GLU A 18 3.72 9.60 -10.22
C GLU A 18 2.62 10.61 -10.56
N ALA A 19 1.52 10.14 -11.17
CA ALA A 19 0.39 10.99 -11.54
C ALA A 19 -0.25 11.64 -10.30
N SER A 20 -0.38 10.90 -9.19
CA SER A 20 -0.89 11.44 -7.92
C SER A 20 0.01 12.51 -7.29
N LYS A 21 1.27 12.61 -7.71
CA LYS A 21 2.26 13.58 -7.20
C LYS A 21 2.47 14.77 -8.14
N SER A 22 2.08 14.65 -9.40
CA SER A 22 2.30 15.68 -10.42
C SER A 22 1.40 16.89 -10.23
N SER A 23 1.93 18.09 -10.51
CA SER A 23 1.15 19.33 -10.61
C SER A 23 0.41 19.45 -11.94
N LYS A 24 0.78 18.64 -12.94
CA LYS A 24 0.14 18.60 -14.27
C LYS A 24 -1.22 17.91 -14.25
N VAL A 25 -1.51 17.12 -13.21
CA VAL A 25 -2.80 16.43 -13.05
C VAL A 25 -3.77 17.33 -12.29
N PRO A 26 -5.00 17.55 -12.81
CA PRO A 26 -6.03 18.33 -12.14
C PRO A 26 -6.28 17.87 -10.69
N LYS A 27 -6.53 18.84 -9.78
CA LYS A 27 -6.78 18.57 -8.35
C LYS A 27 -7.81 17.45 -8.10
N PRO A 28 -8.97 17.39 -8.78
CA PRO A 28 -9.98 16.35 -8.53
C PRO A 28 -9.45 14.95 -8.83
N ILE A 29 -8.78 14.79 -9.97
CA ILE A 29 -8.21 13.51 -10.42
C ILE A 29 -7.13 13.05 -9.45
N ARG A 30 -6.31 13.96 -8.95
CA ARG A 30 -5.29 13.64 -7.96
C ARG A 30 -5.90 13.11 -6.65
N TYR A 31 -7.00 13.68 -6.15
CA TYR A 31 -7.67 13.15 -4.96
C TYR A 31 -8.24 11.75 -5.20
N ILE A 32 -8.81 11.50 -6.37
CA ILE A 32 -9.29 10.16 -6.77
C ILE A 32 -8.13 9.16 -6.79
N LEU A 33 -6.99 9.51 -7.39
CA LEU A 33 -5.80 8.66 -7.41
C LEU A 33 -5.27 8.37 -5.99
N ILE A 34 -5.21 9.39 -5.13
CA ILE A 34 -4.79 9.22 -3.74
C ILE A 34 -5.77 8.31 -2.99
N ALA A 35 -7.08 8.48 -3.17
CA ALA A 35 -8.10 7.62 -2.57
C ALA A 35 -7.95 6.16 -3.04
N LEU A 36 -7.68 5.94 -4.32
CA LEU A 36 -7.43 4.61 -4.88
C LEU A 36 -6.18 3.96 -4.26
N ILE A 37 -5.09 4.74 -4.10
CA ILE A 37 -3.86 4.28 -3.43
C ILE A 37 -4.16 3.89 -1.98
N ILE A 38 -4.89 4.73 -1.23
CA ILE A 38 -5.26 4.44 0.17
C ILE A 38 -6.10 3.17 0.25
N LEU A 39 -7.09 3.02 -0.64
CA LEU A 39 -7.96 1.84 -0.67
C LEU A 39 -7.15 0.57 -0.93
N PHE A 40 -6.25 0.59 -1.91
CA PHE A 40 -5.38 -0.53 -2.24
C PHE A 40 -4.50 -0.94 -1.04
N TYR A 41 -3.80 0.01 -0.42
CA TYR A 41 -2.94 -0.30 0.73
C TYR A 41 -3.75 -0.74 1.95
N THR A 42 -4.94 -0.20 2.15
CA THR A 42 -5.83 -0.62 3.25
C THR A 42 -6.26 -2.08 3.07
N ALA A 43 -6.68 -2.46 1.86
CA ALA A 43 -7.02 -3.84 1.52
C ALA A 43 -5.80 -4.78 1.69
N PHE A 44 -4.62 -4.34 1.24
CA PHE A 44 -3.37 -5.09 1.40
C PHE A 44 -3.03 -5.36 2.87
N PHE A 45 -3.07 -4.35 3.73
CA PHE A 45 -2.82 -4.55 5.16
C PHE A 45 -3.91 -5.37 5.86
N ALA A 46 -5.18 -5.19 5.48
CA ALA A 46 -6.27 -6.04 5.99
C ALA A 46 -6.03 -7.52 5.64
N ALA A 47 -5.58 -7.82 4.42
CA ALA A 47 -5.22 -9.18 4.01
C ALA A 47 -4.05 -9.74 4.83
N ILE A 48 -2.98 -8.95 5.06
CA ILE A 48 -1.84 -9.37 5.90
C ILE A 48 -2.30 -9.72 7.32
N PHE A 49 -3.11 -8.87 7.95
CA PHE A 49 -3.58 -9.12 9.32
C PHE A 49 -4.54 -10.31 9.37
N PHE A 50 -5.40 -10.47 8.36
CA PHE A 50 -6.29 -11.62 8.26
C PHE A 50 -5.50 -12.93 8.12
N ILE A 51 -4.49 -12.98 7.26
CA ILE A 51 -3.60 -14.14 7.12
C ILE A 51 -2.84 -14.39 8.42
N GLY A 52 -2.30 -13.33 9.05
CA GLY A 52 -1.63 -13.45 10.35
C GLY A 52 -2.54 -14.08 11.41
N PHE A 53 -3.82 -13.67 11.46
CA PHE A 53 -4.81 -14.24 12.37
C PHE A 53 -5.17 -15.69 12.05
N LEU A 54 -5.28 -16.05 10.77
CA LEU A 54 -5.48 -17.45 10.36
C LEU A 54 -4.31 -18.32 10.78
N VAL A 55 -3.07 -17.87 10.55
CA VAL A 55 -1.85 -18.61 10.91
C VAL A 55 -1.72 -18.75 12.44
N MET A 56 -2.20 -17.79 13.23
CA MET A 56 -2.19 -17.90 14.70
C MET A 56 -2.95 -19.13 15.22
N LYS A 57 -3.96 -19.62 14.49
CA LYS A 57 -4.74 -20.80 14.90
C LYS A 57 -3.90 -22.08 14.88
N ASP A 58 -3.00 -22.21 13.90
CA ASP A 58 -2.16 -23.41 13.74
C ASP A 58 -0.78 -23.24 14.37
N LYS A 59 -0.17 -22.05 14.18
CA LYS A 59 1.18 -21.72 14.66
C LYS A 59 1.19 -20.31 15.25
N THR A 60 0.97 -20.24 16.55
CA THR A 60 0.89 -18.97 17.31
C THR A 60 2.10 -18.08 17.08
N VAL A 61 3.33 -18.63 17.12
CA VAL A 61 4.57 -17.87 16.90
C VAL A 61 4.62 -17.29 15.49
N GLY A 62 4.27 -18.07 14.47
CA GLY A 62 4.29 -17.61 13.07
C GLY A 62 3.30 -16.48 12.83
N GLY A 63 2.08 -16.60 13.37
CA GLY A 63 1.07 -15.55 13.27
C GLY A 63 1.48 -14.25 13.97
N ILE A 64 2.08 -14.33 15.17
CA ILE A 64 2.61 -13.17 15.89
C ILE A 64 3.68 -12.45 15.06
N VAL A 65 4.61 -13.20 14.46
CA VAL A 65 5.67 -12.61 13.61
C VAL A 65 5.07 -11.90 12.40
N ILE A 66 4.09 -12.51 11.73
CA ILE A 66 3.41 -11.92 10.56
C ILE A 66 2.70 -10.61 10.95
N ILE A 67 1.96 -10.61 12.06
CA ILE A 67 1.23 -9.43 12.55
C ILE A 67 2.21 -8.32 12.96
N ALA A 68 3.29 -8.66 13.67
CA ALA A 68 4.32 -7.70 14.07
C ALA A 68 4.99 -7.05 12.84
N PHE A 69 5.33 -7.85 11.82
CA PHE A 69 5.86 -7.34 10.55
C PHE A 69 4.83 -6.46 9.82
N GLY A 70 3.57 -6.87 9.79
CA GLY A 70 2.47 -6.10 9.21
C GLY A 70 2.31 -4.72 9.86
N LEU A 71 2.38 -4.67 11.19
CA LEU A 71 2.34 -3.40 11.94
C LEU A 71 3.55 -2.51 11.64
N LEU A 72 4.75 -3.06 11.62
CA LEU A 72 5.97 -2.31 11.29
C LEU A 72 5.87 -1.70 9.88
N MET A 73 5.49 -2.52 8.89
CA MET A 73 5.27 -2.09 7.51
C MET A 73 4.19 -1.01 7.41
N LEU A 74 3.09 -1.14 8.16
CA LEU A 74 2.01 -0.15 8.19
C LEU A 74 2.52 1.21 8.71
N ILE A 75 3.28 1.21 9.81
CA ILE A 75 3.86 2.44 10.37
C ILE A 75 4.79 3.10 9.35
N LEU A 76 5.67 2.34 8.70
CA LEU A 76 6.57 2.88 7.67
C LEU A 76 5.81 3.43 6.47
N CYS A 77 4.75 2.75 6.04
CA CYS A 77 3.88 3.19 4.95
C CYS A 77 3.20 4.53 5.29
N ILE A 78 2.61 4.64 6.49
CA ILE A 78 1.98 5.88 6.96
C ILE A 78 3.00 7.02 7.05
N ARG A 79 4.21 6.75 7.57
CA ARG A 79 5.30 7.75 7.62
C ARG A 79 5.68 8.24 6.22
N LYS A 80 5.85 7.32 5.26
CA LYS A 80 6.17 7.65 3.87
C LYS A 80 5.04 8.42 3.19
N PHE A 81 3.79 8.02 3.42
CA PHE A 81 2.60 8.69 2.90
C PHE A 81 2.50 10.14 3.40
N ARG A 82 2.62 10.35 4.72
CA ARG A 82 2.65 11.68 5.33
C ARG A 82 3.76 12.56 4.75
N LYS A 83 4.99 12.04 4.63
CA LYS A 83 6.11 12.79 4.04
C LYS A 83 5.84 13.20 2.59
N THR A 84 5.15 12.36 1.83
CA THR A 84 4.92 12.56 0.39
C THR A 84 3.76 13.51 0.08
N TYR A 85 2.67 13.44 0.86
CA TYR A 85 1.42 14.13 0.56
C TYR A 85 1.05 15.24 1.56
N LEU A 86 1.42 15.12 2.84
CA LEU A 86 1.10 16.14 3.85
C LEU A 86 2.22 17.18 4.05
N ASN A 87 3.48 16.77 3.98
CA ASN A 87 4.62 17.68 4.23
C ASN A 87 5.12 18.45 3.00
N ARG A 88 4.30 18.58 1.94
CA ARG A 88 4.55 19.57 0.89
C ARG A 88 4.14 20.96 1.39
N LYS A 89 4.96 21.53 2.28
CA LYS A 89 5.08 22.99 2.45
C LYS A 89 6.29 23.44 1.68
#